data_AF-A0A497P2K0-F1
#
_entry.id   AF-A0A497P2K0-F1
#
_cell.length_a   1.000
_cell.length_b   1.000
_cell.length_c   1.000
_cell.angle_alpha   90.00
_cell.angle_beta   90.00
_cell.angle_gamma   90.00
#
_symmetry.space_group_name_H-M   'P 1'
#
loop_
_entity.id
_entity.type
_entity.pdbx_description
1 polymer ?
#
loop_
_entity_poly.entity_id
_entity_poly.type
_entity_poly.pdbx_seq_one_letter_code
_entity_poly.pdbx_strand_id
1 'polypeptide(L)' 'MAKCPKCGGEVASPRKTWKMAGRPDRSGKRTELNIGLFDCPKCGAFRVVLGKRKI' A
#
# COMPACT_ATOMS: atom_id res chain seq x y z
N MET A 1 1.91 0.01 11.30
CA MET A 1 0.88 -1.01 11.56
C MET A 1 -0.28 -0.78 10.62
N ALA A 2 -0.83 -1.82 10.02
CA ALA A 2 -1.92 -1.75 9.04
C ALA A 2 -3.12 -2.59 9.49
N LYS A 3 -4.32 -2.05 9.32
CA LYS A 3 -5.57 -2.73 9.68
C LYS A 3 -6.04 -3.61 8.53
N CYS A 4 -6.31 -4.89 8.82
CA CYS A 4 -6.86 -5.82 7.85
C CYS A 4 -8.28 -5.37 7.47
N PRO A 5 -8.59 -5.18 6.18
CA PRO A 5 -9.91 -4.69 5.76
C PRO A 5 -11.04 -5.72 5.97
N LYS A 6 -10.70 -7.01 6.17
CA LYS A 6 -11.69 -8.08 6.35
C LYS A 6 -12.12 -8.26 7.80
N CYS A 7 -11.17 -8.31 8.73
CA CYS A 7 -11.44 -8.62 10.15
C CYS A 7 -11.07 -7.50 11.13
N GLY A 8 -10.51 -6.38 10.63
CA GLY A 8 -10.07 -5.28 11.48
C GLY A 8 -8.83 -5.55 12.33
N GLY A 9 -8.21 -6.73 12.22
CA GLY A 9 -6.99 -7.06 12.95
C GLY A 9 -5.79 -6.22 12.51
N GLU A 10 -4.92 -5.87 13.43
CA GLU A 10 -3.75 -5.02 13.18
C GLU A 10 -2.51 -5.87 12.88
N VAL A 11 -1.79 -5.53 11.81
CA VAL A 11 -0.55 -6.20 11.39
C VAL A 11 0.58 -5.17 11.40
N ALA A 12 1.60 -5.39 12.24
CA ALA A 12 2.66 -4.43 12.48
C ALA A 12 3.49 -4.13 11.21
N SER A 13 3.94 -5.19 10.53
CA SER A 13 4.97 -5.11 9.49
C SER A 13 4.48 -5.66 8.15
N PRO A 14 4.79 -4.98 7.03
CA PRO A 14 4.53 -5.52 5.71
C PRO A 14 5.51 -6.65 5.38
N ARG A 15 5.03 -7.69 4.70
CA ARG A 15 5.87 -8.74 4.09
C ARG A 15 6.76 -8.18 2.97
N LYS A 16 6.23 -7.25 2.17
CA LYS A 16 6.97 -6.61 1.07
C LYS A 16 6.47 -5.20 0.85
N THR A 17 7.36 -4.30 0.45
CA THR A 17 7.01 -2.95 0.01
C THR A 17 7.55 -2.69 -1.39
N TRP A 18 6.82 -1.95 -2.21
CA TRP A 18 7.29 -1.51 -3.53
C TRP A 18 6.69 -0.16 -3.91
N LYS A 19 7.36 0.53 -4.83
CA LYS A 19 6.92 1.79 -5.40
C LYS A 19 6.23 1.54 -6.74
N MET A 20 5.15 2.27 -7.01
CA MET A 20 4.40 2.21 -8.26
C MET A 20 4.08 3.63 -8.70
N ALA A 21 4.60 4.03 -9.86
CA ALA A 21 4.23 5.30 -10.48
C ALA A 21 2.96 5.12 -11.31
N GLY A 22 1.95 5.95 -11.05
CA GLY A 22 0.71 5.99 -11.82
C GLY A 22 0.84 6.75 -13.14
N ARG A 23 -0.30 6.88 -13.83
CA ARG A 23 -0.41 7.67 -15.06
C ARG A 23 -0.04 9.15 -14.79
N PRO A 24 0.65 9.82 -15.74
CA PRO A 24 0.86 11.26 -15.65
C PRO A 24 -0.46 12.03 -15.59
N ASP A 25 -0.48 13.11 -14.80
CA ASP A 25 -1.56 14.09 -14.82
C ASP A 25 -1.48 14.99 -16.06
N ARG A 26 -2.43 15.93 -16.21
CA ARG A 26 -2.46 16.86 -17.35
C ARG A 26 -1.22 17.77 -17.44
N SER A 27 -0.48 17.90 -16.34
CA SER A 27 0.76 18.68 -16.24
C SER A 27 2.01 17.80 -16.37
N GLY A 28 1.87 16.52 -16.71
CA GLY A 28 2.96 15.58 -16.90
C GLY A 28 3.53 14.98 -15.61
N LYS A 29 3.03 15.35 -14.43
CA LYS A 29 3.52 14.85 -13.13
C LYS A 29 2.91 13.49 -12.84
N ARG A 30 3.69 12.56 -12.29
CA ARG A 30 3.20 11.23 -11.91
C ARG A 30 2.98 11.18 -10.41
N THR A 31 2.02 10.37 -9.98
CA THR A 31 1.87 10.04 -8.56
C THR A 31 2.57 8.71 -8.30
N GLU A 32 3.60 8.72 -7.47
CA GLU A 32 4.24 7.51 -6.98
C GLU A 32 3.56 7.06 -5.68
N LEU A 33 3.09 5.82 -5.65
CA LEU A 33 2.51 5.16 -4.50
C LEU A 33 3.55 4.22 -3.90
N ASN A 34 3.74 4.29 -2.59
CA ASN A 34 4.42 3.24 -1.83
C ASN A 34 3.37 2.28 -1.30
N ILE A 35 3.42 1.03 -1.74
CA ILE A 35 2.44 -0.01 -1.41
C ILE A 35 3.14 -1.07 -0.54
N GLY A 36 2.50 -1.42 0.57
CA GLY A 36 2.89 -2.55 1.42
C GLY A 36 1.93 -3.72 1.26
N LEU A 37 2.47 -4.92 1.09
CA LEU A 37 1.74 -6.19 1.22
C LEU A 37 1.89 -6.69 2.65
N PHE A 38 0.77 -6.98 3.30
CA PHE A 38 0.69 -7.50 4.66
C PHE A 38 0.00 -8.86 4.62
N ASP A 39 0.35 -9.73 5.57
CA ASP A 39 -0.31 -11.01 5.76
C ASP A 39 -1.08 -10.99 7.07
N CYS A 40 -2.42 -11.04 7.00
CA CYS A 40 -3.25 -11.19 8.18
C CYS A 40 -3.32 -12.68 8.55
N PRO A 41 -3.02 -13.05 9.81
CA PRO A 41 -3.03 -14.46 10.23
C PRO A 41 -4.41 -15.13 10.11
N LYS A 42 -5.49 -14.34 10.11
CA LYS A 42 -6.87 -14.83 10.01
C LYS A 42 -7.45 -14.80 8.60
N CYS A 43 -6.98 -13.90 7.74
CA CYS A 43 -7.66 -13.56 6.47
C CYS A 43 -6.79 -13.65 5.22
N GLY A 44 -5.47 -13.84 5.38
CA GLY A 44 -4.49 -13.88 4.30
C GLY A 44 -3.94 -12.52 3.89
N ALA A 45 -3.38 -12.48 2.68
CA ALA A 45 -2.65 -11.32 2.16
C ALA A 45 -3.57 -10.14 1.81
N PHE A 46 -3.14 -8.92 2.11
CA PHE A 46 -3.81 -7.68 1.73
C PHE A 46 -2.79 -6.56 1.45
N ARG A 47 -3.17 -5.57 0.64
CA ARG A 47 -2.31 -4.46 0.24
C ARG A 47 -2.80 -3.16 0.86
N VAL A 48 -1.87 -2.31 1.29
CA VAL A 48 -2.15 -0.99 1.85
C VAL A 48 -1.20 0.03 1.23
N VAL A 49 -1.72 1.23 0.95
CA VAL A 49 -0.91 2.36 0.51
C VAL A 49 -0.25 2.97 1.76
N LEU A 50 1.08 2.84 1.84
CA LEU A 50 1.89 3.37 2.93
C LEU A 50 2.23 4.85 2.73
N GLY A 51 2.24 5.32 1.49
CA GLY A 51 2.53 6.71 1.18
C GLY A 51 2.24 7.06 -0.28
N LYS A 52 2.10 8.36 -0.54
CA LYS A 52 1.92 8.93 -1.88
C LYS A 52 2.83 10.14 -2.02
N ARG A 53 3.53 10.26 -3.15
CA ARG A 53 4.29 11.47 -3.51
C ARG A 53 4.10 11.80 -4.98
N LYS A 54 4.17 13.09 -5.33
CA LYS A 54 4.24 13.52 -6.73
C LYS A 54 5.69 13.48 -7.21
N ILE A 55 5.91 12.99 -8.42
CA ILE A 55 7.20 12.95 -9.12
C ILE A 55 7.06 13.54 -10.52
#